data_AF-A0A538S0C3-F1
#
_entry.id   AF-A0A538S0C3-F1
#
_cell.length_a   1.000
_cell.length_b   1.000
_cell.length_c   1.000
_cell.angle_alpha   90.00
_cell.angle_beta   90.00
_cell.angle_gamma   90.00
#
_symmetry.space_group_name_H-M   'P 1'
#
loop_
_entity.id
_entity.type
_entity.pdbx_description
1 polymer ?
#
loop_
_entity_poly.entity_id
_entity_poly.type
_entity_poly.pdbx_seq_one_letter_code
_entity_poly.pdbx_strand_id
1 'polypeptide(L)' 'AIYFFYDPAERWRSLGTWNVLCILEEARRRGVRHVYLGYYVEGSPSMVYKGRFRPNQILGPDRKWQDFLD' A
#
# COMPACT_ATOMS: atom_id res chain seq x y z
N ALA A 1 -4.17 0.48 3.02
CA ALA A 1 -5.64 0.55 2.98
C ALA A 1 -6.19 -0.85 2.75
N ILE A 2 -7.03 -1.34 3.65
CA ILE A 2 -7.63 -2.67 3.54
C ILE A 2 -8.79 -2.63 2.53
N TYR A 3 -9.58 -1.55 2.55
CA TYR A 3 -10.67 -1.30 1.59
C TYR A 3 -10.55 0.10 1.00
N PHE A 4 -10.65 0.18 -0.33
CA PHE A 4 -10.75 1.42 -1.08
C PHE A 4 -11.50 1.13 -2.38
N PHE A 5 -12.56 1.88 -2.64
CA PHE A 5 -13.39 1.74 -3.83
C PHE A 5 -13.56 3.10 -4.50
N TYR A 6 -13.68 3.08 -5.81
CA TYR A 6 -13.87 4.27 -6.64
C TYR A 6 -14.52 3.83 -7.96
N ASP A 7 -15.07 4.80 -8.69
CA ASP A 7 -15.65 4.55 -10.01
C ASP A 7 -14.57 4.02 -10.98
N PRO A 8 -14.72 2.82 -11.57
CA PRO A 8 -13.78 2.28 -12.54
C PRO A 8 -13.52 3.20 -13.74
N ALA A 9 -14.48 4.06 -14.13
CA ALA A 9 -14.29 5.06 -15.18
C ALA A 9 -13.18 6.07 -14.84
N GLU A 10 -12.88 6.26 -13.55
CA GLU A 10 -11.88 7.20 -13.04
C GLU A 10 -10.52 6.55 -12.77
N ARG A 11 -10.27 5.34 -13.26
CA ARG A 11 -9.01 4.59 -13.06
C ARG A 11 -7.76 5.36 -13.50
N TRP A 12 -7.87 6.18 -14.54
CA TRP A 12 -6.78 7.01 -15.06
C TRP A 12 -6.23 8.01 -14.03
N ARG A 13 -7.03 8.40 -13.04
CA ARG A 13 -6.62 9.34 -11.97
C ARG A 13 -5.75 8.71 -10.88
N SER A 14 -5.55 7.39 -10.89
CA SER A 14 -4.74 6.69 -9.88
C SER A 14 -5.20 6.93 -8.42
N LEU A 15 -6.52 6.96 -8.20
CA LEU A 15 -7.12 7.28 -6.90
C LEU A 15 -6.67 6.34 -5.76
N GLY A 16 -6.35 5.08 -6.06
CA GLY A 16 -5.79 4.14 -5.09
C GLY A 16 -4.41 4.56 -4.58
N THR A 17 -3.55 5.06 -5.47
CA THR A 17 -2.25 5.63 -5.11
C THR A 17 -2.43 6.89 -4.28
N TRP A 18 -3.32 7.79 -4.70
CA TRP A 18 -3.64 9.01 -3.96
C TRP A 18 -4.10 8.72 -2.53
N ASN A 19 -5.01 7.76 -2.35
CA ASN A 19 -5.46 7.33 -1.03
C ASN A 19 -4.31 6.85 -0.13
N VAL A 20 -3.35 6.09 -0.68
CA VAL A 20 -2.17 5.66 0.10
C VAL A 20 -1.30 6.86 0.50
N LEU A 21 -1.09 7.84 -0.40
CA LEU A 21 -0.35 9.06 -0.08
C LEU A 21 -1.01 9.86 1.04
N CYS A 22 -2.34 10.01 1.03
CA CYS A 22 -3.06 10.66 2.12
C CYS A 22 -2.86 9.95 3.47
N ILE A 23 -2.88 8.61 3.48
CA ILE A 23 -2.64 7.81 4.69
C ILE A 23 -1.20 7.99 5.19
N LEU A 24 -0.22 7.98 4.29
CA LEU A 24 1.20 8.19 4.63
C LEU A 24 1.44 9.58 5.21
N GLU A 25 0.83 10.61 4.62
CA GLU A 25 0.93 11.98 5.12
C GLU A 25 0.30 12.12 6.51
N GLU A 26 -0.86 11.50 6.75
CA GLU A 26 -1.48 11.51 8.06
C GLU A 26 -0.66 10.74 9.10
N ALA A 27 -0.07 9.60 8.71
CA ALA A 27 0.84 8.86 9.59
C ALA A 27 2.08 9.70 9.96
N ARG A 28 2.65 10.41 8.99
CA ARG A 28 3.75 11.36 9.21
C ARG A 28 3.34 12.46 10.18
N ARG A 29 2.18 13.07 9.98
CA ARG A 29 1.63 14.13 10.85
C ARG A 29 1.42 13.66 12.29
N ARG A 30 1.04 12.39 12.47
CA ARG A 30 0.85 11.75 13.80
C ARG A 30 2.13 11.15 14.39
N GLY A 31 3.26 11.17 13.68
CA GLY A 31 4.50 10.52 14.14
C GLY A 31 4.46 8.99 14.16
N VAL A 32 3.54 8.37 13.41
CA VAL A 32 3.44 6.91 13.31
C VAL A 32 4.53 6.38 12.38
N ARG A 33 5.32 5.42 12.86
CA ARG A 33 6.49 4.90 12.14
C ARG A 33 6.16 3.91 11.02
N HIS A 34 5.00 3.25 11.09
CA HIS A 34 4.63 2.19 10.15
C HIS A 34 3.18 2.33 9.71
N VAL A 35 2.93 2.12 8.42
CA VAL A 35 1.58 2.07 7.85
C VAL A 35 1.36 0.68 7.27
N TYR A 36 0.34 -0.02 7.78
CA TYR A 36 -0.05 -1.32 7.25
C TYR A 36 -0.94 -1.14 6.02
N LEU A 37 -0.42 -1.49 4.83
CA LEU A 37 -1.15 -1.37 3.57
C LEU A 37 -2.08 -2.55 3.25
N GLY A 38 -2.21 -3.52 4.17
CA GLY A 38 -2.99 -4.74 3.99
C GLY A 38 -2.24 -5.82 3.23
N TYR A 39 -2.94 -6.88 2.84
CA TYR A 39 -2.37 -7.97 2.07
C TYR A 39 -1.83 -7.50 0.70
N TYR A 40 -0.78 -8.19 0.28
CA TYR A 40 -0.19 -8.16 -1.04
C TYR A 40 -0.32 -9.55 -1.65
N VAL A 41 -0.84 -9.62 -2.86
CA VAL A 41 -0.93 -10.85 -3.65
C VAL A 41 -0.11 -10.62 -4.91
N GLU A 42 0.94 -11.41 -5.05
CA GLU A 42 1.82 -11.36 -6.21
C GLU A 42 1.02 -11.61 -7.50
N GLY A 43 1.32 -10.86 -8.56
CA GLY A 43 0.60 -10.93 -9.83
C GLY A 43 -0.78 -10.26 -9.84
N SER A 44 -1.31 -9.78 -8.70
CA SER A 44 -2.59 -9.08 -8.68
C SER A 44 -2.48 -7.64 -9.22
N PRO A 45 -3.16 -7.30 -10.33
CA PRO A 45 -3.06 -5.95 -10.93
C PRO A 45 -3.60 -4.85 -10.02
N SER A 46 -4.50 -5.20 -9.10
CA SER A 46 -5.08 -4.25 -8.13
C SER A 46 -4.19 -4.03 -6.92
N MET A 47 -3.14 -4.82 -6.71
CA MET A 47 -2.26 -4.73 -5.54
C MET A 47 -0.81 -4.40 -5.87
N VAL A 48 -0.38 -4.60 -7.11
CA VAL A 48 0.99 -4.32 -7.58
C VAL A 48 1.47 -2.91 -7.23
N TYR A 49 0.56 -1.92 -7.18
CA TYR A 49 0.92 -0.54 -6.87
C TYR A 49 1.41 -0.35 -5.42
N LYS A 50 1.00 -1.20 -4.48
CA LYS A 50 1.41 -1.12 -3.06
C LYS A 50 2.91 -1.38 -2.88
N GLY A 51 3.50 -2.19 -3.75
CA GLY A 51 4.94 -2.50 -3.72
C GLY A 51 5.83 -1.29 -4.05
N ARG A 52 5.27 -0.24 -4.66
CA ARG A 52 6.03 0.94 -5.11
C ARG A 52 6.33 1.98 -4.02
N PHE A 53 5.66 1.89 -2.87
CA PHE A 53 5.86 2.85 -1.77
C PHE A 53 7.03 2.42 -0.91
N ARG A 54 8.17 3.12 -0.99
CA ARG A 54 9.40 2.77 -0.26
C ARG A 54 9.72 3.73 0.88
N PRO A 55 10.43 3.26 1.93
CA PRO A 55 10.79 1.85 2.19
C PRO A 55 9.58 1.03 2.63
N ASN A 56 9.54 -0.27 2.28
CA ASN A 56 8.45 -1.18 2.63
C ASN A 56 8.93 -2.61 2.93
N GLN A 57 8.07 -3.34 3.63
CA GLN A 57 8.30 -4.71 4.06
C GLN A 57 7.05 -5.56 3.81
N ILE A 58 7.24 -6.86 3.64
CA ILE A 58 6.18 -7.85 3.58
C ILE A 58 6.30 -8.84 4.72
N LEU A 59 5.16 -9.30 5.22
CA LEU A 59 5.10 -10.34 6.24
C LEU A 59 5.04 -11.70 5.54
N GLY A 60 6.10 -12.49 5.69
CA GLY A 60 6.17 -13.84 5.14
C GLY A 60 5.25 -14.84 5.86
N PRO A 61 5.03 -16.04 5.27
CA PRO A 61 4.26 -17.12 5.90
C PRO A 61 4.82 -17.56 7.27
N ASP A 62 6.13 -17.38 7.48
CA ASP A 62 6.84 -17.63 8.73
C ASP A 62 6.64 -16.54 9.79
N ARG A 63 5.78 -15.54 9.50
CA ARG A 63 5.47 -14.37 10.33
C ARG A 63 6.67 -13.46 10.59
N LYS A 64 7.65 -13.44 9.69
CA LYS A 64 8.75 -12.48 9.74
C LYS A 64 8.55 -11.36 8.73
N TRP A 65 8.88 -10.15 9.16
CA TRP A 65 8.98 -9.00 8.27
C TRP A 65 10.29 -9.09 7.51
N GLN A 66 10.21 -8.93 6.20
CA GLN A 66 11.36 -8.87 5.31
C GLN A 66 11.20 -7.69 4.36
N ASP A 67 12.30 -7.10 3.93
CA ASP A 67 12.27 -6.01 2.97
C ASP A 67 11.62 -6.48 1.68
N PHE A 68 10.71 -5.65 1.17
CA PHE A 68 10.02 -5.93 -0.08
C PHE A 68 10.98 -5.52 -1.21
N LEU A 69 11.90 -6.42 -1.55
CA LEU A 69 12.82 -6.25 -2.66
C LEU A 69 12.05 -6.37 -3.98
N ASP A 70 12.33 -5.46 -4.90
CA ASP A 70 11.74 -5.36 -6.24
C ASP A 70 11.92 -6.62 -7.10
#